data_AF-A0A819I7E5-F1
#
_entry.id   AF-A0A819I7E5-F1
#
_cell.length_a   1.000
_cell.length_b   1.000
_cell.length_c   1.000
_cell.angle_alpha   90.00
_cell.angle_beta   90.00
_cell.angle_gamma   90.00
#
_symmetry.space_group_name_H-M   'P 1'
#
loop_
_entity.id
_entity.type
_entity.pdbx_description
1 polymer ?
#
loop_
_entity_poly.entity_id
_entity_poly.type
_entity_poly.pdbx_seq_one_letter_code
_entity_poly.pdbx_strand_id
1 'polypeptide(L)'
;IISYLNFDQSLINIILFIVEQLKSILLTICLLKQYRTIENISTLSRLETEFQILRWNSVEYYHDHEMIDTRSKISAAYFIFYCLNNNIITTNITNETS
;
A
#
# COMPACT_ATOMS: atom_id res chain seq x y z
N ILE A 1 -0.38 5.35 -29.17
CA ILE A 1 -0.13 4.28 -28.17
C ILE A 1 0.49 4.87 -26.91
N ILE A 2 1.65 5.54 -26.98
CA ILE A 2 2.29 6.19 -25.80
C ILE A 2 1.38 7.27 -25.15
N SER A 3 0.64 8.06 -25.94
CA SER A 3 -0.31 9.06 -25.42
C SER A 3 -1.56 8.48 -24.73
N TYR A 4 -1.92 7.21 -24.96
CA TYR A 4 -3.11 6.59 -24.36
C TYR A 4 -2.81 6.02 -22.97
N LEU A 5 -1.53 5.93 -22.60
CA LEU A 5 -1.05 5.47 -21.31
C LEU A 5 -0.80 6.61 -20.31
N ASN A 6 -1.25 7.84 -20.61
CA ASN A 6 -1.19 8.99 -19.70
C ASN A 6 -2.22 8.91 -18.55
N PHE A 7 -2.69 7.71 -18.19
CA PHE A 7 -3.27 7.53 -16.85
C PHE A 7 -2.14 7.84 -15.86
N ASP A 8 -2.42 8.53 -14.74
CA ASP A 8 -1.38 9.01 -13.80
C ASP A 8 -0.35 7.91 -13.49
N GLN A 9 0.77 7.92 -14.23
CA GLN A 9 1.75 6.83 -14.23
C GLN A 9 2.35 6.68 -12.82
N SER A 10 2.45 7.81 -12.12
CA SER A 10 2.81 7.91 -10.71
C SER A 10 1.87 7.09 -9.83
N LEU A 11 0.56 7.24 -9.98
CA LEU A 11 -0.46 6.55 -9.18
C LEU A 11 -0.39 5.04 -9.42
N ILE A 12 -0.31 4.61 -10.68
CA ILE A 12 -0.20 3.20 -11.04
C ILE A 12 1.08 2.59 -10.44
N ASN A 13 2.21 3.26 -10.57
CA ASN A 13 3.48 2.78 -10.03
C ASN A 13 3.43 2.64 -8.50
N ILE A 14 2.78 3.57 -7.80
CA ILE A 14 2.60 3.49 -6.35
C ILE A 14 1.70 2.31 -5.97
N ILE A 15 0.61 2.09 -6.70
CA ILE A 15 -0.28 0.93 -6.47
C ILE A 15 0.49 -0.37 -6.70
N LEU A 16 1.27 -0.48 -7.79
CA LEU A 16 2.10 -1.64 -8.07
C LEU A 16 3.11 -1.90 -6.96
N PHE A 17 3.77 -0.85 -6.46
CA PHE A 17 4.68 -0.96 -5.32
C PHE A 17 3.98 -1.50 -4.07
N ILE A 18 2.78 -1.00 -3.75
CA ILE A 18 2.01 -1.52 -2.60
C ILE A 18 1.64 -3.00 -2.81
N VAL A 19 1.27 -3.39 -4.04
CA VAL A 19 0.98 -4.80 -4.39
C VAL A 19 2.21 -5.69 -4.21
N GLU A 20 3.39 -5.23 -4.62
CA GLU A 20 4.64 -5.98 -4.43
C GLU A 20 4.96 -6.17 -2.94
N GLN A 21 4.76 -5.14 -2.13
CA GLN A 21 5.00 -5.20 -0.68
C GLN A 21 4.01 -6.12 0.04
N LEU A 22 2.73 -6.09 -0.33
CA LEU A 22 1.69 -6.96 0.27
C LEU A 22 1.58 -8.34 -0.38
N LYS A 23 2.26 -8.55 -1.51
CA LYS A 23 2.16 -9.75 -2.35
C LYS A 23 0.71 -10.12 -2.70
N SER A 24 -0.21 -9.15 -2.70
CA SER A 24 -1.66 -9.39 -2.85
C SER A 24 -2.40 -8.17 -3.35
N ILE A 25 -3.02 -8.29 -4.53
CA ILE A 25 -3.90 -7.27 -5.10
C ILE A 25 -5.14 -7.03 -4.23
N LEU A 26 -5.72 -8.08 -3.65
CA LEU A 26 -6.95 -7.95 -2.86
C LEU A 26 -6.73 -7.10 -1.60
N LEU A 27 -5.60 -7.32 -0.92
CA LEU A 27 -5.22 -6.54 0.25
C LEU A 27 -4.92 -5.09 -0.12
N THR A 28 -4.29 -4.85 -1.27
CA THR A 28 -4.11 -3.48 -1.79
C THR A 28 -5.45 -2.80 -2.02
N ILE A 29 -6.42 -3.46 -2.66
CA ILE A 29 -7.77 -2.88 -2.86
C ILE A 29 -8.43 -2.57 -1.52
N CYS A 30 -8.30 -3.46 -0.53
CA CYS A 30 -8.82 -3.22 0.82
C CYS A 30 -8.17 -2.00 1.50
N LEU A 31 -6.87 -1.81 1.31
CA LEU A 31 -6.12 -0.65 1.81
C LEU A 31 -6.58 0.64 1.13
N LEU A 32 -6.68 0.64 -0.20
CA LEU A 32 -7.10 1.81 -0.99
C LEU A 32 -8.54 2.25 -0.68
N LYS A 33 -9.43 1.28 -0.40
CA LYS A 33 -10.81 1.55 0.05
C LYS A 33 -10.93 1.89 1.54
N GLN A 34 -9.82 1.96 2.28
CA GLN A 34 -9.77 2.25 3.72
C GLN A 34 -10.61 1.29 4.58
N TYR A 35 -10.80 0.03 4.16
CA TYR A 35 -11.57 -0.95 4.95
C TYR A 35 -10.86 -1.41 6.22
N ARG A 36 -9.52 -1.28 6.27
CA ARG A 36 -8.65 -1.76 7.36
C ARG A 36 -7.43 -0.86 7.48
N THR A 37 -6.86 -0.80 8.70
CA THR A 37 -5.60 -0.10 8.96
C THR A 37 -4.41 -0.82 8.33
N ILE A 38 -3.30 -0.10 8.15
CA ILE A 38 -2.05 -0.63 7.57
C ILE A 38 -1.51 -1.79 8.41
N GLU A 39 -1.60 -1.71 9.74
CA GLU A 39 -1.13 -2.78 10.63
C GLU A 39 -1.92 -4.06 10.37
N ASN A 40 -3.26 -3.96 10.32
CA ASN A 40 -4.14 -5.11 10.07
C ASN A 40 -3.89 -5.74 8.71
N ILE A 41 -3.72 -4.91 7.67
CA ILE A 41 -3.44 -5.37 6.31
C ILE A 41 -2.07 -6.07 6.24
N SER A 42 -1.05 -5.51 6.89
CA SER A 42 0.29 -6.12 6.94
C SER A 42 0.30 -7.47 7.66
N THR A 43 -0.49 -7.62 8.73
CA THR A 43 -0.64 -8.89 9.44
C THR A 43 -1.40 -9.90 8.57
N LEU A 44 -2.45 -9.48 7.86
CA LEU A 44 -3.17 -10.34 6.90
C LEU A 44 -2.28 -10.82 5.76
N SER A 45 -1.34 -9.98 5.30
CA SER A 45 -0.36 -10.36 4.27
C SER A 45 0.61 -11.44 4.74
N ARG A 46 0.77 -11.62 6.06
CA ARG A 46 1.76 -12.50 6.68
C ARG A 46 1.14 -13.66 7.44
N LEU A 47 -0.12 -14.02 7.19
CA LEU A 47 -0.83 -15.08 7.93
C LEU A 47 -0.06 -16.40 7.99
N GLU A 48 0.56 -16.81 6.88
CA GLU A 48 1.40 -18.01 6.83
C GLU A 48 2.61 -17.87 7.77
N THR A 49 3.32 -16.74 7.73
CA THR A 49 4.47 -16.46 8.61
C THR A 49 4.04 -16.45 10.08
N GLU A 50 2.93 -15.79 10.41
CA GLU A 50 2.38 -15.77 11.78
C GLU A 50 2.02 -17.19 12.25
N PHE A 51 1.44 -18.03 11.38
CA PHE A 51 1.15 -19.42 11.69
C PHE A 51 2.44 -20.23 11.95
N GLN A 52 3.49 -19.99 11.15
CA GLN A 52 4.78 -20.64 11.31
C GLN A 52 5.48 -20.22 12.60
N ILE A 53 5.44 -18.93 12.95
CA ILE A 53 5.95 -18.40 14.22
C ILE A 53 5.25 -19.06 15.40
N LEU A 54 3.94 -19.22 15.34
CA LEU A 54 3.17 -19.89 16.41
C LEU A 54 3.56 -21.36 16.59
N ARG A 55 3.95 -22.04 15.51
CA ARG A 55 4.28 -23.47 15.54
C ARG A 55 5.75 -23.75 15.85
N TRP A 56 6.66 -22.87 15.45
CA TRP A 56 8.10 -23.09 15.49
C TRP A 56 8.87 -22.06 16.31
N ASN A 57 8.16 -21.18 17.02
CA ASN A 57 8.67 -19.97 17.67
C ASN A 57 9.26 -18.96 16.68
N SER A 58 9.26 -17.70 17.10
CA SER A 58 9.88 -16.62 16.33
C SER A 58 11.39 -16.67 16.43
N VAL A 59 12.07 -16.49 15.30
CA VAL A 59 13.45 -16.03 15.29
C VAL A 59 13.45 -14.54 15.63
N GLU A 60 13.96 -14.19 16.82
CA GLU A 60 14.10 -12.79 17.26
C GLU A 60 14.83 -11.97 16.19
N TYR A 61 14.45 -10.69 16.06
CA TYR A 61 14.96 -9.71 15.09
C TYR A 61 14.56 -9.91 13.62
N TYR A 62 14.55 -11.14 13.08
CA TYR A 62 14.28 -11.33 11.65
C TYR A 62 12.81 -11.01 11.30
N HIS A 63 11.87 -11.64 12.01
CA HIS A 63 10.45 -11.44 11.75
C HIS A 63 9.95 -10.04 12.14
N ASP A 64 10.56 -9.43 13.15
CA ASP A 64 10.23 -8.08 13.60
C ASP A 64 10.72 -7.04 12.59
N HIS A 65 11.96 -7.19 12.11
CA HIS A 65 12.52 -6.30 11.10
C HIS A 65 11.73 -6.37 9.79
N GLU A 66 11.39 -7.57 9.32
CA GLU A 66 10.56 -7.75 8.12
C GLU A 66 9.19 -7.08 8.27
N MET A 67 8.55 -7.22 9.44
CA MET A 67 7.26 -6.60 9.72
C MET A 67 7.34 -5.08 9.66
N ILE A 68 8.32 -4.50 10.36
CA ILE A 68 8.49 -3.05 10.48
C ILE A 68 8.87 -2.45 9.12
N ASP A 69 9.77 -3.09 8.38
CA ASP A 69 10.19 -2.66 7.04
C ASP A 69 9.00 -2.66 6.06
N THR A 70 8.22 -3.74 6.04
CA THR A 70 7.03 -3.85 5.19
C THR A 70 6.00 -2.78 5.54
N ARG A 71 5.70 -2.58 6.83
CA ARG A 71 4.78 -1.54 7.31
C ARG A 71 5.25 -0.13 6.96
N SER A 72 6.54 0.15 7.15
CA SER A 72 7.13 1.46 6.83
C SER A 72 6.99 1.79 5.35
N LYS A 73 7.34 0.84 4.47
CA LYS A 73 7.23 0.99 3.01
C LYS A 73 5.78 1.21 2.57
N ILE A 74 4.84 0.42 3.09
CA ILE A 74 3.42 0.56 2.76
C ILE A 74 2.88 1.90 3.26
N SER A 75 3.22 2.32 4.48
CA SER A 75 2.77 3.59 5.04
C SER A 75 3.25 4.77 4.21
N ALA A 76 4.54 4.77 3.82
CA ALA A 76 5.10 5.82 2.98
C ALA A 76 4.42 5.87 1.60
N ALA A 77 4.26 4.71 0.95
CA ALA A 77 3.59 4.62 -0.35
C ALA A 77 2.13 5.06 -0.29
N TYR A 78 1.40 4.64 0.74
CA TYR A 78 0.00 5.03 0.95
C TYR A 78 -0.14 6.53 1.23
N PHE A 79 0.78 7.12 1.98
CA PHE A 79 0.79 8.57 2.22
C PHE A 79 0.99 9.35 0.91
N ILE A 80 1.95 8.95 0.06
CA ILE A 80 2.17 9.58 -1.25
C ILE A 80 0.93 9.42 -2.14
N PHE A 81 0.33 8.22 -2.17
CA PHE A 81 -0.93 7.97 -2.88
C PHE A 81 -2.04 8.93 -2.43
N TYR A 82 -2.20 9.12 -1.12
CA TYR A 82 -3.19 10.04 -0.56
C TYR A 82 -2.92 11.51 -0.94
N CYS A 83 -1.67 11.96 -0.86
CA CYS A 83 -1.29 13.31 -1.27
C CYS A 83 -1.57 13.59 -2.74
N LEU A 84 -1.24 12.64 -3.63
CA LEU A 84 -1.48 12.79 -5.07
C LEU A 84 -2.98 12.85 -5.39
N ASN A 85 -3.79 11.96 -4.80
CA ASN A 85 -5.23 11.99 -4.99
C ASN A 85 -5.88 13.29 -4.52
N ASN A 86 -5.45 13.83 -3.37
CA ASN A 86 -5.96 15.10 -2.88
C ASN A 86 -5.58 16.27 -3.81
N ASN A 87 -4.35 16.28 -4.34
CA ASN A 87 -3.94 17.32 -5.29
C ASN A 87 -4.80 17.29 -6.55
N ILE A 88 -5.10 16.11 -7.09
CA ILE A 88 -5.98 15.94 -8.26
C ILE A 88 -7.38 16.52 -7.97
N ILE A 89 -7.92 16.27 -6.77
CA ILE A 89 -9.22 16.82 -6.36
C ILE A 89 -9.16 18.35 -6.31
N THR A 90 -8.12 18.93 -5.71
CA THR A 90 -7.99 20.39 -5.62
C THR A 90 -7.86 21.06 -6.98
N THR A 91 -7.12 20.49 -7.93
CA THR A 91 -6.99 21.04 -9.29
C THR A 91 -8.31 21.01 -10.05
N ASN A 92 -9.13 19.99 -9.83
CA ASN A 92 -10.43 19.89 -10.49
C ASN A 92 -11.39 20.96 -9.97
N ILE A 93 -11.41 21.20 -8.65
CA ILE A 93 -12.26 22.24 -8.04
C ILE A 93 -11.86 23.63 -8.55
N THR A 94 -10.57 23.94 -8.64
CA THR A 94 -10.13 25.25 -9.12
C THR A 94 -10.52 25.49 -10.58
N ASN A 95 -10.48 24.45 -11.42
CA ASN A 95 -10.84 24.53 -12.84
C ASN A 95 -12.34 24.69 -13.07
N GLU A 96 -13.18 24.21 -12.14
CA GLU A 96 -14.65 24.39 -12.21
C GLU A 96 -15.10 25.78 -11.73
N THR A 97 -14.30 26.46 -10.91
CA THR A 97 -14.59 27.82 -10.40
C THR A 97 -14.08 28.96 -11.27
N SER A 98 -13.27 28.66 -12.30
CA SER A 98 -12.72 29.60 -13.28
C SER A 98 -13.44 29.51 -14.62
#